data_AF-G9KNP4-F1
#
_entry.id   AF-G9KNP4-F1
#
_cell.length_a   1.000
_cell.length_b   1.000
_cell.length_c   1.000
_cell.angle_alpha   90.00
_cell.angle_beta   90.00
_cell.angle_gamma   90.00
#
_symmetry.space_group_name_H-M   'P 1'
#
loop_
_entity.id
_entity.type
_entity.pdbx_description
1 polymer ?
#
loop_
_entity_poly.entity_id
_entity_poly.type
_entity_poly.pdbx_seq_one_letter_code
_entity_poly.pdbx_strand_id
1 'polypeptide(L)'
;VNNPIPSNLKSEAKKAAKILREFTEITSRNGPDKIIPAHVIAKAKGLAILSVIKAGFLVTARGGSGVVLARLPDGKWSAPSAIGIAGLGGGFEVGIEVSDLVIILNYDRAVEAFAKGGNLTLGGNFTVAVGPLGRNLEGNVALRSSAAVFTYCKSRGLFAGVSLEGSCLIERKDTNRKFYCRDVRAYDLLFGEAPRPAQADELYEVLDSFTAKYERDGQRANARRAARERRRAAATDVPPTPTPGPQPPP
;
A
#
# COMPACT_ATOMS: atom_id res chain seq x y z
N VAL A 1 -9.09 5.52 18.64
CA VAL A 1 -9.74 5.46 17.32
C VAL A 1 -9.10 6.54 16.44
N ASN A 2 -8.82 6.27 15.16
CA ASN A 2 -8.20 7.26 14.26
C ASN A 2 -9.29 8.23 13.76
N ASN A 3 -9.00 9.53 13.73
CA ASN A 3 -9.97 10.54 13.33
C ASN A 3 -10.04 10.61 11.78
N PRO A 4 -11.21 10.37 11.15
CA PRO A 4 -11.37 10.49 9.70
C PRO A 4 -11.41 11.96 9.24
N ILE A 5 -11.62 12.91 10.16
CA ILE A 5 -11.71 14.34 9.85
C ILE A 5 -10.37 14.86 9.31
N PRO A 6 -10.39 15.54 8.14
CA PRO A 6 -9.21 16.17 7.57
C PRO A 6 -8.45 17.04 8.57
N SER A 7 -7.20 16.67 8.83
CA SER A 7 -6.30 17.43 9.71
C SER A 7 -5.07 17.95 8.95
N ASN A 8 -4.11 18.57 9.62
CA ASN A 8 -2.87 19.02 8.98
C ASN A 8 -2.00 17.82 8.55
N LEU A 9 -1.07 18.02 7.62
CA LEU A 9 -0.27 16.92 7.07
C LEU A 9 0.56 16.18 8.14
N LYS A 10 1.03 16.88 9.19
CA LYS A 10 1.75 16.26 10.31
C LYS A 10 0.87 15.24 11.05
N SER A 11 -0.36 15.60 11.39
CA SER A 11 -1.29 14.67 12.06
C SER A 11 -1.72 13.53 11.13
N GLU A 12 -1.89 13.80 9.84
CA GLU A 12 -2.15 12.74 8.85
C GLU A 12 -0.97 11.76 8.72
N ALA A 13 0.28 12.24 8.70
CA ALA A 13 1.47 11.39 8.65
C ALA A 13 1.59 10.52 9.92
N LYS A 14 1.34 11.10 11.10
CA LYS A 14 1.31 10.34 12.36
C LYS A 14 0.20 9.29 12.38
N LYS A 15 -0.99 9.64 11.89
CA LYS A 15 -2.12 8.72 11.72
C LYS A 15 -1.75 7.57 10.80
N ALA A 16 -1.12 7.86 9.67
CA ALA A 16 -0.66 6.86 8.71
C ALA A 16 0.39 5.91 9.31
N ALA A 17 1.35 6.43 10.08
CA ALA A 17 2.34 5.60 10.78
C ALA A 17 1.66 4.61 11.74
N LYS A 18 0.65 5.08 12.48
CA LYS A 18 -0.13 4.24 13.40
C LYS A 18 -0.95 3.18 12.67
N ILE A 19 -1.60 3.54 11.56
CA ILE A 19 -2.36 2.61 10.72
C ILE A 19 -1.43 1.50 10.23
N LEU A 20 -0.27 1.84 9.67
CA LEU A 20 0.70 0.86 9.18
C LEU A 20 1.15 -0.11 10.29
N ARG A 21 1.41 0.36 11.50
CA ARG A 21 1.71 -0.50 12.66
C ARG A 21 0.55 -1.43 12.97
N GLU A 22 -0.68 -0.91 13.03
CA GLU A 22 -1.89 -1.71 13.30
C GLU A 22 -2.20 -2.80 12.25
N PHE A 23 -1.75 -2.61 11.01
CA PHE A 23 -1.92 -3.57 9.90
C PHE A 23 -0.82 -4.62 9.84
N THR A 24 0.25 -4.48 10.64
CA THR A 24 1.45 -5.32 10.51
C THR A 24 1.88 -5.98 11.81
N GLU A 25 1.48 -5.45 12.96
CA GLU A 25 1.69 -6.08 14.25
C GLU A 25 0.63 -7.17 14.51
N ILE A 26 1.12 -8.38 14.80
CA ILE A 26 0.32 -9.45 15.38
C ILE A 26 0.04 -9.06 16.82
N THR A 27 -1.04 -8.33 17.06
CA THR A 27 -1.60 -8.17 18.41
C THR A 27 -2.59 -9.31 18.64
N SER A 28 -2.72 -9.84 19.87
CA SER A 28 -3.66 -10.93 20.21
C SER A 28 -5.14 -10.70 19.84
N ARG A 29 -5.50 -9.47 19.41
CA ARG A 29 -6.83 -9.08 18.88
C ARG A 29 -6.96 -9.14 17.36
N ASN A 30 -5.85 -9.13 16.61
CA ASN A 30 -5.83 -9.12 15.15
C ASN A 30 -5.36 -10.50 14.69
N GLY A 31 -6.28 -11.34 14.21
CA GLY A 31 -5.95 -12.65 13.66
C GLY A 31 -4.95 -12.57 12.48
N PRO A 32 -4.28 -13.68 12.14
CA PRO A 32 -3.23 -13.73 11.11
C PRO A 32 -3.70 -13.29 9.71
N ASP A 33 -5.01 -13.33 9.44
CA ASP A 33 -5.59 -13.08 8.11
C ASP A 33 -5.68 -11.59 7.72
N LYS A 34 -5.36 -10.65 8.62
CA LYS A 34 -5.49 -9.19 8.37
C LYS A 34 -4.15 -8.45 8.27
N ILE A 35 -3.06 -9.18 8.08
CA ILE A 35 -1.70 -8.63 8.12
C ILE A 35 -1.23 -8.31 6.70
N ILE A 36 -0.79 -7.08 6.47
CA ILE A 36 -0.09 -6.72 5.23
C ILE A 36 1.30 -7.36 5.29
N PRO A 37 1.66 -8.28 4.35
CA PRO A 37 2.98 -8.86 4.37
C PRO A 37 4.05 -7.77 4.15
N ALA A 38 5.14 -7.81 4.91
CA ALA A 38 6.21 -6.80 4.82
C ALA A 38 6.77 -6.65 3.39
N HIS A 39 6.78 -7.75 2.60
CA HIS A 39 7.23 -7.73 1.21
C HIS A 39 6.35 -6.88 0.29
N VAL A 40 5.05 -6.74 0.60
CA VAL A 40 4.11 -5.95 -0.21
C VAL A 40 4.44 -4.46 -0.06
N ILE A 41 4.65 -4.01 1.18
CA ILE A 41 5.06 -2.63 1.48
C ILE A 41 6.47 -2.36 0.94
N ALA A 42 7.40 -3.31 1.12
CA ALA A 42 8.78 -3.15 0.67
C ALA A 42 8.91 -3.07 -0.86
N LYS A 43 8.06 -3.76 -1.63
CA LYS A 43 8.07 -3.70 -3.10
C LYS A 43 7.19 -2.62 -3.70
N ALA A 44 6.33 -1.97 -2.90
CA ALA A 44 5.41 -0.96 -3.38
C ALA A 44 6.16 0.22 -4.03
N LYS A 45 5.63 0.70 -5.16
CA LYS A 45 6.05 1.95 -5.81
C LYS A 45 5.38 3.17 -5.21
N GLY A 46 4.26 2.99 -4.53
CA GLY A 46 3.61 4.01 -3.73
C GLY A 46 2.60 3.44 -2.75
N LEU A 47 2.28 4.22 -1.73
CA LEU A 47 1.34 3.85 -0.68
C LEU A 47 0.43 5.04 -0.40
N ALA A 48 -0.88 4.81 -0.48
CA ALA A 48 -1.88 5.77 0.01
C ALA A 48 -2.54 5.19 1.27
N ILE A 49 -2.46 5.94 2.37
CA ILE A 49 -2.89 5.51 3.70
C ILE A 49 -3.91 6.52 4.20
N LEU A 50 -5.15 6.10 4.42
CA LEU A 50 -6.25 6.99 4.75
C LEU A 50 -7.21 6.36 5.76
N SER A 51 -7.80 7.21 6.60
CA SER A 51 -8.95 6.84 7.45
C SER A 51 -10.22 7.39 6.80
N VAL A 52 -11.25 6.55 6.74
CA VAL A 52 -12.48 6.85 6.02
C VAL A 52 -13.67 6.57 6.90
N ILE A 53 -14.64 7.48 6.91
CA ILE A 53 -15.96 7.23 7.46
C ILE A 53 -16.93 6.94 6.31
N LYS A 54 -17.74 5.92 6.52
CA LYS A 54 -18.84 5.52 5.64
C LYS A 54 -20.11 5.49 6.48
N ALA A 55 -21.16 6.14 6.00
CA ALA A 55 -22.46 6.14 6.65
C ALA A 55 -23.56 6.14 5.60
N GLY A 56 -24.64 5.41 5.84
CA GLY A 56 -25.80 5.43 4.95
C GLY A 56 -26.99 4.62 5.40
N PHE A 57 -28.12 4.94 4.79
CA PHE A 57 -29.40 4.22 4.81
C PHE A 57 -30.02 4.37 3.43
N LEU A 58 -29.98 3.32 2.60
CA LEU A 58 -30.31 3.32 1.16
C LEU A 58 -29.36 4.15 0.27
N VAL A 59 -28.99 5.34 0.73
CA VAL A 59 -27.95 6.20 0.16
C VAL A 59 -26.77 6.23 1.12
N THR A 60 -25.57 6.02 0.59
CA THR A 60 -24.32 6.14 1.34
C THR A 60 -23.50 7.33 0.94
N ALA A 61 -22.84 7.90 1.95
CA ALA A 61 -21.76 8.85 1.77
C ALA A 61 -20.49 8.29 2.41
N ARG A 62 -19.38 8.56 1.74
CA ARG A 62 -18.03 8.19 2.17
C ARG A 62 -17.15 9.43 2.16
N GLY A 63 -16.39 9.63 3.23
CA GLY A 63 -15.50 10.78 3.37
C GLY A 63 -14.30 10.45 4.23
N GLY A 64 -13.12 10.95 3.87
CA GLY A 64 -11.93 10.64 4.63
C GLY A 64 -10.70 11.41 4.19
N SER A 65 -9.61 11.16 4.90
CA SER A 65 -8.35 11.85 4.72
C SER A 65 -7.16 10.99 5.08
N GLY A 66 -6.03 11.29 4.45
CA GLY A 66 -4.78 10.60 4.68
C GLY A 66 -3.61 11.21 3.95
N VAL A 67 -2.59 10.38 3.72
CA VAL A 67 -1.38 10.74 2.99
C VAL A 67 -1.07 9.73 1.89
N VAL A 68 -0.35 10.18 0.87
CA VAL A 68 0.26 9.33 -0.15
C VAL A 68 1.77 9.58 -0.20
N LEU A 69 2.54 8.52 -0.44
CA LEU A 69 3.98 8.56 -0.68
C LEU A 69 4.33 7.70 -1.88
N ALA A 70 5.41 8.05 -2.58
CA ALA A 70 5.96 7.30 -3.68
C ALA A 70 7.40 6.86 -3.40
N ARG A 71 7.81 5.77 -4.05
CA ARG A 71 9.19 5.30 -4.05
C ARG A 71 9.94 6.03 -5.16
N LEU A 72 10.96 6.77 -4.78
CA LEU A 72 11.85 7.49 -5.70
C LEU A 72 12.84 6.52 -6.38
N PRO A 73 13.48 6.93 -7.50
CA PRO A 73 14.47 6.10 -8.20
C PRO A 73 15.66 5.66 -7.35
N ASP A 74 16.00 6.43 -6.31
CA ASP A 74 17.05 6.11 -5.34
C ASP A 74 16.61 5.09 -4.26
N GLY A 75 15.38 4.59 -4.34
CA GLY A 75 14.80 3.63 -3.39
C GLY A 75 14.27 4.28 -2.10
N LYS A 76 14.39 5.61 -1.95
CA LYS A 76 13.84 6.34 -0.81
C LYS A 76 12.36 6.64 -1.02
N TRP A 77 11.61 6.75 0.08
CA TRP A 77 10.29 7.37 0.06
C TRP A 77 10.37 8.87 -0.20
N SER A 78 9.46 9.37 -1.02
CA SER A 78 9.23 10.77 -1.32
C SER A 78 8.65 11.53 -0.12
N ALA A 79 8.53 12.85 -0.24
CA ALA A 79 7.75 13.64 0.70
C ALA A 79 6.25 13.24 0.64
N PRO A 80 5.51 13.22 1.76
CA PRO A 80 4.11 12.85 1.77
C PRO A 80 3.24 13.96 1.18
N SER A 81 2.19 13.59 0.45
CA SER A 81 1.14 14.51 0.00
C SER A 81 -0.17 14.22 0.72
N ALA A 82 -0.86 15.25 1.18
CA ALA A 82 -2.17 15.14 1.81
C ALA A 82 -3.22 14.80 0.76
N ILE A 83 -4.04 13.79 1.05
CA ILE A 83 -5.09 13.30 0.17
C ILE A 83 -6.42 13.21 0.91
N GLY A 84 -7.50 13.34 0.17
CA GLY A 84 -8.87 13.14 0.61
C GLY A 84 -9.53 12.04 -0.19
N ILE A 85 -10.53 11.39 0.40
CA ILE A 85 -11.47 10.54 -0.32
C ILE A 85 -12.87 11.10 -0.13
N ALA A 86 -13.64 11.14 -1.20
CA ALA A 86 -15.05 11.49 -1.18
C ALA A 86 -15.80 10.51 -2.09
N GLY A 87 -16.96 10.05 -1.66
CA GLY A 87 -17.76 9.12 -2.44
C GLY A 87 -19.21 9.10 -2.06
N LEU A 88 -20.02 8.66 -3.00
CA LEU A 88 -21.45 8.46 -2.86
C LEU A 88 -21.79 7.07 -3.41
N GLY A 89 -22.77 6.45 -2.79
CA GLY A 89 -23.22 5.12 -3.17
C GLY A 89 -24.71 4.95 -2.94
N GLY A 90 -25.21 3.84 -3.46
CA GLY A 90 -26.58 3.40 -3.24
C GLY A 90 -26.62 1.89 -3.09
N GLY A 91 -27.46 1.42 -2.18
CA GLY A 91 -27.59 -0.01 -1.91
C GLY A 91 -28.54 -0.32 -0.78
N PHE A 92 -28.81 -1.61 -0.59
CA PHE A 92 -29.56 -2.10 0.58
C PHE A 92 -28.59 -2.17 1.76
N GLU A 93 -28.19 -1.01 2.25
CA GLU A 93 -27.21 -0.89 3.31
C GLU A 93 -27.65 0.10 4.38
N VAL A 94 -27.31 -0.25 5.63
CA VAL A 94 -27.60 0.55 6.81
C VAL A 94 -26.42 0.45 7.76
N GLY A 95 -25.89 1.61 8.17
CA GLY A 95 -24.91 1.64 9.23
C GLY A 95 -23.93 2.78 9.15
N ILE A 96 -22.98 2.73 10.09
CA ILE A 96 -21.84 3.64 10.18
C ILE A 96 -20.60 2.80 10.43
N GLU A 97 -19.59 3.05 9.61
CA GLU A 97 -18.31 2.36 9.66
C GLU A 97 -17.17 3.35 9.52
N VAL A 98 -16.11 3.14 10.30
CA VAL A 98 -14.82 3.78 10.10
C VAL A 98 -13.83 2.72 9.63
N SER A 99 -13.24 2.94 8.47
CA SER A 99 -12.26 2.03 7.88
C SER A 99 -10.92 2.73 7.71
N ASP A 100 -9.86 2.11 8.21
CA ASP A 100 -8.50 2.46 7.83
C ASP A 100 -8.12 1.68 6.55
N LEU A 101 -7.63 2.38 5.53
CA LEU A 101 -7.25 1.80 4.23
C LEU A 101 -5.76 1.99 3.97
N VAL A 102 -5.12 0.95 3.44
CA VAL A 102 -3.77 0.98 2.88
C VAL A 102 -3.84 0.52 1.42
N ILE A 103 -3.69 1.46 0.51
CA ILE A 103 -3.74 1.29 -0.93
C ILE A 103 -2.30 1.16 -1.45
N ILE A 104 -1.98 0.05 -2.10
CA ILE A 104 -0.64 -0.28 -2.59
C ILE A 104 -0.54 -0.08 -4.09
N LEU A 105 0.21 0.94 -4.48
CA LEU A 105 0.52 1.28 -5.86
C LEU A 105 1.77 0.47 -6.26
N ASN A 106 1.58 -0.63 -6.99
CA ASN A 106 2.68 -1.53 -7.38
C ASN A 106 3.42 -1.10 -8.66
N TYR A 107 2.90 -0.12 -9.40
CA TYR A 107 3.44 0.31 -10.69
C TYR A 107 3.67 1.82 -10.69
N ASP A 108 4.75 2.27 -11.34
CA ASP A 108 5.07 3.70 -11.47
C ASP A 108 3.94 4.45 -12.18
N ARG A 109 3.28 3.83 -13.17
CA ARG A 109 2.08 4.36 -13.83
C ARG A 109 0.90 4.58 -12.87
N ALA A 110 0.75 3.76 -11.84
CA ALA A 110 -0.31 3.92 -10.85
C ALA A 110 -0.04 5.14 -9.95
N VAL A 111 1.24 5.33 -9.57
CA VAL A 111 1.68 6.54 -8.85
C VAL A 111 1.50 7.78 -9.71
N GLU A 112 1.89 7.72 -10.99
CA GLU A 112 1.75 8.83 -11.94
C GLU A 112 0.28 9.19 -12.19
N ALA A 113 -0.59 8.20 -12.36
CA ALA A 113 -2.03 8.40 -12.52
C ALA A 113 -2.64 9.09 -11.29
N PHE A 114 -2.25 8.65 -10.09
CA PHE A 114 -2.66 9.30 -8.84
C PHE A 114 -2.14 10.75 -8.76
N ALA A 115 -0.86 10.93 -9.04
CA ALA A 115 -0.14 12.20 -8.91
C ALA A 115 -0.65 13.29 -9.86
N LYS A 116 -1.09 12.91 -11.07
CA LYS A 116 -1.65 13.83 -12.08
C LYS A 116 -3.08 14.29 -11.77
N GLY A 117 -3.64 13.90 -10.62
CA GLY A 117 -5.02 14.18 -10.26
C GLY A 117 -6.03 13.33 -11.02
N GLY A 118 -5.61 12.14 -11.49
CA GLY A 118 -6.54 11.16 -12.05
C GLY A 118 -7.51 10.69 -10.97
N ASN A 119 -8.81 10.70 -11.28
CA ASN A 119 -9.83 10.16 -10.39
C ASN A 119 -9.60 8.65 -10.24
N LEU A 120 -8.97 8.25 -9.13
CA LEU A 120 -8.94 6.85 -8.75
C LEU A 120 -10.33 6.50 -8.23
N THR A 121 -11.12 5.79 -9.05
CA THR A 121 -12.48 5.40 -8.67
C THR A 121 -12.42 4.08 -7.91
N LEU A 122 -12.76 4.13 -6.63
CA LEU A 122 -12.97 2.94 -5.82
C LEU A 122 -14.42 2.49 -5.99
N GLY A 123 -14.61 1.31 -6.60
CA GLY A 123 -15.89 0.68 -6.90
C GLY A 123 -16.03 -0.65 -6.17
N GLY A 124 -16.88 -0.71 -5.14
CA GLY A 124 -16.95 -1.89 -4.26
C GLY A 124 -15.62 -2.19 -3.55
N ASN A 125 -15.28 -3.48 -3.34
CA ASN A 125 -14.00 -3.90 -2.74
C ASN A 125 -12.79 -3.76 -3.67
N PHE A 126 -12.95 -3.22 -4.88
CA PHE A 126 -11.89 -3.11 -5.89
C PHE A 126 -11.60 -1.65 -6.24
N THR A 127 -10.31 -1.34 -6.46
CA THR A 127 -9.86 -0.03 -6.90
C THR A 127 -9.62 -0.07 -8.40
N VAL A 128 -10.35 0.76 -9.16
CA VAL A 128 -10.14 0.92 -10.61
C VAL A 128 -9.43 2.25 -10.84
N ALA A 129 -8.21 2.19 -11.38
CA ALA A 129 -7.54 3.38 -11.86
C ALA A 129 -8.20 3.85 -13.16
N VAL A 130 -8.97 4.94 -13.09
CA VAL A 130 -9.53 5.60 -14.28
C VAL A 130 -8.62 6.79 -14.59
N GLY A 131 -7.88 6.71 -15.70
CA GLY A 131 -7.08 7.83 -16.21
C GLY A 131 -7.96 9.07 -16.47
N PRO A 132 -7.36 10.26 -16.68
CA PRO A 132 -8.09 11.52 -16.80
C PRO A 132 -9.26 11.40 -17.79
N LEU A 133 -10.47 11.58 -17.26
CA LEU A 133 -11.72 11.55 -18.01
C LEU A 133 -11.81 12.82 -18.87
N GLY A 134 -11.51 12.68 -20.16
CA GLY A 134 -12.01 13.59 -21.20
C GLY A 134 -10.95 14.45 -21.92
N ARG A 135 -10.68 14.10 -23.18
CA ARG A 135 -10.89 14.90 -24.40
C ARG A 135 -10.14 14.24 -25.58
N ASN A 136 -10.49 13.00 -25.91
CA ASN A 136 -10.24 12.36 -27.19
C ASN A 136 -11.31 11.27 -27.36
N LEU A 137 -12.46 11.65 -27.94
CA LEU A 137 -13.19 10.71 -28.78
C LEU A 137 -12.21 10.30 -29.89
N GLU A 138 -12.21 9.03 -30.26
CA GLU A 138 -11.24 8.37 -31.17
C GLU A 138 -9.97 7.88 -30.47
N GLY A 139 -9.89 6.57 -30.21
CA GLY A 139 -8.61 5.98 -29.78
C GLY A 139 -8.75 4.82 -28.81
N ASN A 140 -8.92 3.64 -29.37
CA ASN A 140 -9.04 2.31 -28.77
C ASN A 140 -7.81 1.83 -27.94
N VAL A 141 -7.21 2.62 -27.04
CA VAL A 141 -5.90 2.26 -26.43
C VAL A 141 -5.78 2.36 -24.90
N ALA A 142 -6.58 3.12 -24.15
CA ALA A 142 -6.28 3.35 -22.72
C ALA A 142 -6.96 2.42 -21.70
N LEU A 143 -7.90 1.55 -22.11
CA LEU A 143 -8.61 0.63 -21.20
C LEU A 143 -7.84 -0.67 -20.88
N ARG A 144 -6.69 -0.93 -21.53
CA ARG A 144 -6.00 -2.24 -21.44
C ARG A 144 -4.91 -2.37 -20.37
N SER A 145 -4.70 -1.37 -19.53
CA SER A 145 -3.76 -1.52 -18.41
C SER A 145 -4.35 -0.92 -17.15
N SER A 146 -5.36 -1.60 -16.61
CA SER A 146 -5.71 -1.48 -15.20
C SER A 146 -4.45 -1.82 -14.41
N ALA A 147 -3.72 -0.82 -13.92
CA ALA A 147 -2.71 -1.06 -12.91
C ALA A 147 -3.49 -1.52 -11.67
N ALA A 148 -3.62 -2.84 -11.49
CA ALA A 148 -4.36 -3.40 -10.37
C ALA A 148 -3.66 -2.93 -9.07
N VAL A 149 -4.40 -2.17 -8.28
CA VAL A 149 -3.97 -1.64 -6.99
C VAL A 149 -4.61 -2.53 -5.93
N PHE A 150 -3.84 -2.95 -4.93
CA PHE A 150 -4.37 -3.75 -3.83
C PHE A 150 -4.70 -2.83 -2.66
N THR A 151 -5.89 -2.98 -2.09
CA THR A 151 -6.33 -2.20 -0.93
C THR A 151 -6.56 -3.12 0.24
N TYR A 152 -5.83 -2.90 1.32
CA TYR A 152 -6.06 -3.55 2.61
C TYR A 152 -6.94 -2.64 3.46
N CYS A 153 -7.98 -3.21 4.06
CA CYS A 153 -8.98 -2.47 4.81
C CYS A 153 -9.15 -3.07 6.21
N LYS A 154 -9.20 -2.19 7.22
CA LYS A 154 -9.52 -2.54 8.60
C LYS A 154 -10.71 -1.70 9.04
N SER A 155 -11.88 -2.32 8.88
CA SER A 155 -13.18 -1.77 9.20
C SER A 155 -13.55 -1.93 10.67
N ARG A 156 -14.19 -0.90 11.23
CA ARG A 156 -14.79 -0.90 12.57
C ARG A 156 -16.12 -0.17 12.51
N GLY A 157 -17.19 -0.81 12.95
CA GLY A 157 -18.52 -0.22 12.99
C GLY A 157 -19.61 -1.27 12.91
N LEU A 158 -20.86 -0.79 12.87
CA LEU A 158 -22.03 -1.61 12.59
C LEU A 158 -22.48 -1.25 11.19
N PHE A 159 -22.20 -2.14 10.24
CA PHE A 159 -22.54 -1.97 8.84
C PHE A 159 -23.08 -3.29 8.30
N ALA A 160 -24.29 -3.26 7.75
CA ALA A 160 -24.91 -4.42 7.13
C ALA A 160 -25.50 -4.02 5.79
N GLY A 161 -25.24 -4.82 4.77
CA GLY A 161 -25.82 -4.62 3.45
C GLY A 161 -24.89 -4.87 2.28
N VAL A 162 -25.44 -4.65 1.09
CA VAL A 162 -24.72 -4.68 -0.19
C VAL A 162 -24.93 -3.35 -0.88
N SER A 163 -23.85 -2.75 -1.38
CA SER A 163 -23.91 -1.49 -2.09
C SER A 163 -22.88 -1.37 -3.19
N LEU A 164 -23.22 -0.48 -4.12
CA LEU A 164 -22.31 0.00 -5.13
C LEU A 164 -21.92 1.43 -4.76
N GLU A 165 -20.62 1.64 -4.54
CA GLU A 165 -20.06 2.95 -4.23
C GLU A 165 -19.21 3.44 -5.39
N GLY A 166 -19.30 4.74 -5.68
CA GLY A 166 -18.29 5.45 -6.44
C GLY A 166 -17.58 6.42 -5.50
N SER A 167 -16.26 6.31 -5.39
CA SER A 167 -15.46 7.27 -4.62
C SER A 167 -14.24 7.73 -5.39
N CYS A 168 -13.87 8.99 -5.25
CA CYS A 168 -12.69 9.59 -5.86
C CYS A 168 -11.65 9.94 -4.79
N LEU A 169 -10.38 9.75 -5.14
CA LEU A 169 -9.26 10.26 -4.38
C LEU A 169 -8.86 11.62 -4.94
N ILE A 170 -8.73 12.59 -4.05
CA ILE A 170 -8.43 13.98 -4.38
C ILE A 170 -7.20 14.46 -3.63
N GLU A 171 -6.38 15.26 -4.30
CA GLU A 171 -5.28 15.96 -3.65
C GLU A 171 -5.83 17.10 -2.78
N ARG A 172 -5.31 17.23 -1.55
CA ARG A 172 -5.60 18.36 -0.67
C ARG A 172 -4.57 19.47 -0.83
N LYS A 173 -4.60 20.15 -1.98
CA LYS A 173 -3.64 21.23 -2.37
C LYS A 173 -3.43 22.28 -1.29
N ASP A 174 -4.50 22.76 -0.66
CA ASP A 174 -4.39 23.76 0.41
C ASP A 174 -3.64 23.24 1.65
N THR A 175 -3.80 21.95 1.96
CA THR A 175 -3.10 21.32 3.08
C THR A 175 -1.61 21.14 2.76
N ASN A 176 -1.29 20.76 1.53
CA ASN A 176 0.08 20.69 1.04
C ASN A 176 0.75 22.06 1.06
N ARG A 177 0.08 23.07 0.49
CA ARG A 177 0.57 24.46 0.44
C ARG A 177 0.86 25.02 1.83
N LYS A 178 -0.04 24.80 2.79
CA LYS A 178 0.14 25.24 4.18
C LYS A 178 1.31 24.53 4.88
N PHE A 179 1.54 23.26 4.57
CA PHE A 179 2.61 22.49 5.21
C PHE A 179 3.99 22.79 4.62
N TYR A 180 4.08 22.88 3.29
CA TYR A 180 5.35 23.12 2.58
C TYR A 180 5.68 24.60 2.39
N CYS A 181 4.79 25.50 2.84
CA CYS A 181 4.94 26.96 2.72
C CYS A 181 5.16 27.46 1.28
N ARG A 182 4.76 26.68 0.28
CA ARG A 182 4.86 26.99 -1.15
C ARG A 182 3.75 26.29 -1.90
N ASP A 183 3.40 26.79 -3.08
CA ASP A 183 2.46 26.06 -3.94
C ASP A 183 3.16 24.81 -4.49
N VAL A 184 2.65 23.64 -4.12
CA VAL A 184 3.25 22.34 -4.47
C VAL A 184 2.14 21.32 -4.67
N ARG A 185 2.21 20.59 -5.79
CA ARG A 185 1.23 19.56 -6.11
C ARG A 185 1.70 18.19 -5.62
N ALA A 186 0.77 17.25 -5.55
CA ALA A 186 1.06 15.85 -5.24
C ALA A 186 2.08 15.28 -6.21
N TYR A 187 2.02 15.66 -7.49
CA TYR A 187 3.02 15.31 -8.49
C TYR A 187 4.43 15.69 -8.05
N ASP A 188 4.65 16.96 -7.77
CA ASP A 188 5.95 17.51 -7.40
C ASP A 188 6.51 16.82 -6.14
N LEU A 189 5.64 16.55 -5.15
CA LEU A 189 6.01 15.83 -3.92
C LEU A 189 6.38 14.36 -4.17
N LEU A 190 5.58 13.64 -4.98
CA LEU A 190 5.76 12.21 -5.24
C LEU A 190 6.94 11.93 -6.17
N PHE A 191 7.34 12.90 -7.00
CA PHE A 191 8.52 12.81 -7.88
C PHE A 191 9.78 13.47 -7.30
N GLY A 192 9.75 13.89 -6.03
CA GLY A 192 10.95 14.22 -5.26
C GLY A 192 11.38 15.69 -5.27
N GLU A 193 10.52 16.62 -5.68
CA GLU A 193 10.85 18.05 -5.64
C GLU A 193 10.89 18.66 -4.22
N ALA A 194 10.44 17.91 -3.22
CA ALA A 194 10.54 18.28 -1.81
C ALA A 194 11.32 17.23 -1.02
N PRO A 195 12.19 17.64 -0.08
CA PRO A 195 12.86 16.71 0.81
C PRO A 195 11.86 16.10 1.80
N ARG A 196 12.25 14.97 2.40
CA ARG A 196 11.49 14.34 3.48
C ARG A 196 11.35 15.32 4.66
N PRO A 197 10.12 15.71 5.05
CA PRO A 197 9.94 16.62 6.17
C PRO A 197 10.10 15.89 7.51
N ALA A 198 10.79 16.51 8.47
CA ALA A 198 11.01 15.97 9.82
C ALA A 198 9.69 15.67 10.56
N GLN A 199 8.62 16.40 10.24
CA GLN A 199 7.30 16.19 10.84
C GLN A 199 6.67 14.84 10.44
N ALA A 200 7.24 14.11 9.49
CA ALA A 200 6.82 12.77 9.05
C ALA A 200 7.82 11.66 9.43
N ASP A 201 8.81 11.92 10.30
CA ASP A 201 9.84 10.94 10.67
C ASP A 201 9.27 9.63 11.20
N GLU A 202 8.25 9.71 12.08
CA GLU A 202 7.58 8.52 12.62
C GLU A 202 6.95 7.62 11.53
N LEU A 203 6.54 8.20 10.41
CA LEU A 203 6.04 7.44 9.25
C LEU A 203 7.18 6.78 8.50
N TYR A 204 8.29 7.48 8.29
CA TYR A 204 9.47 6.93 7.62
C TYR A 204 10.11 5.80 8.41
N GLU A 205 10.23 5.94 9.74
CA GLU A 205 10.76 4.87 10.60
C GLU A 205 9.98 3.56 10.43
N VAL A 206 8.64 3.65 10.39
CA VAL A 206 7.77 2.50 10.16
C VAL A 206 8.00 1.91 8.78
N LEU A 207 8.03 2.73 7.73
CA LEU A 207 8.26 2.28 6.36
C LEU A 207 9.64 1.63 6.14
N ASP A 208 10.68 2.23 6.74
CA ASP A 208 12.05 1.74 6.66
C ASP A 208 12.21 0.44 7.46
N SER A 209 11.49 0.29 8.60
CA SER A 209 11.45 -0.97 9.35
C SER A 209 10.90 -2.14 8.52
N PHE A 210 9.90 -1.91 7.66
CA PHE A 210 9.36 -2.93 6.76
C PHE A 210 10.34 -3.31 5.67
N THR A 211 11.03 -2.32 5.10
CA THR A 211 12.05 -2.54 4.08
C THR A 211 13.19 -3.38 4.66
N ALA A 212 13.70 -3.01 5.85
CA ALA A 212 14.75 -3.74 6.55
C ALA A 212 14.34 -5.17 6.93
N LYS A 213 13.09 -5.38 7.39
CA LYS A 213 12.57 -6.72 7.69
C LYS A 213 12.51 -7.60 6.45
N TYR A 214 12.02 -7.05 5.33
CA TYR A 214 11.97 -7.77 4.05
C TYR A 214 13.36 -8.16 3.55
N GLU A 215 14.33 -7.25 3.61
CA GLU A 215 15.72 -7.54 3.22
C GLU A 215 16.34 -8.64 4.08
N ARG A 216 16.15 -8.57 5.41
CA ARG A 216 16.63 -9.58 6.35
C ARG A 216 16.04 -10.96 6.08
N ASP A 217 14.74 -11.03 5.80
CA ASP A 217 14.07 -12.29 5.47
C ASP A 217 14.55 -12.85 4.12
N GLY A 218 14.80 -11.99 3.14
CA GLY A 218 15.43 -12.35 1.86
C GLY A 218 16.85 -12.91 2.02
N GLN A 219 17.69 -12.23 2.81
CA GLN A 219 19.04 -12.70 3.13
C GLN A 219 19.03 -14.07 3.82
N ARG A 220 18.12 -14.28 4.78
CA ARG A 220 17.95 -15.57 5.47
C ARG A 220 17.52 -16.68 4.50
N ALA A 221 16.60 -16.39 3.59
CA ALA A 221 16.14 -17.35 2.59
C ALA A 221 17.29 -17.76 1.64
N ASN A 222 18.07 -16.78 1.18
CA ASN A 222 19.23 -17.03 0.32
C ASN A 222 20.32 -17.85 1.04
N ALA A 223 20.64 -17.51 2.29
CA ALA A 223 21.59 -18.27 3.09
C ALA A 223 21.17 -19.73 3.28
N ARG A 224 19.87 -19.98 3.52
CA ARG A 224 19.31 -21.34 3.61
C ARG A 224 19.43 -22.12 2.30
N ARG A 225 19.18 -21.46 1.16
CA ARG A 225 19.34 -22.08 -0.17
C ARG A 225 20.80 -22.45 -0.44
N ALA A 226 21.72 -21.51 -0.23
CA ALA A 226 23.15 -21.75 -0.39
C ALA A 226 23.66 -22.88 0.52
N ALA A 227 23.20 -22.96 1.77
CA ALA A 227 23.55 -24.05 2.68
C ALA A 227 23.04 -25.42 2.19
N ARG A 228 21.83 -25.46 1.62
CA ARG A 228 21.24 -26.68 1.04
C ARG A 228 21.99 -27.13 -0.21
N GLU A 229 22.39 -26.19 -1.07
CA GLU A 229 23.19 -26.46 -2.26
C GLU A 229 24.58 -27.01 -1.90
N ARG A 230 25.27 -26.39 -0.92
CA ARG A 230 26.55 -26.89 -0.41
C ARG A 230 26.43 -28.30 0.18
N ARG A 231 25.38 -28.58 0.96
CA ARG A 231 25.12 -29.94 1.48
C ARG A 231 24.87 -30.95 0.37
N ARG A 232 24.14 -30.56 -0.68
CA ARG A 232 23.88 -31.43 -1.83
C ARG A 232 25.14 -31.70 -2.64
N ALA A 233 25.99 -30.69 -2.86
CA ALA A 233 27.28 -30.85 -3.52
C ALA A 233 28.21 -31.77 -2.72
N ALA A 234 28.33 -31.57 -1.41
CA ALA A 234 29.13 -32.42 -0.54
C ALA A 234 28.63 -33.88 -0.49
N ALA A 235 27.32 -34.12 -0.60
CA ALA A 235 26.76 -35.46 -0.68
C ALA A 235 27.00 -36.17 -2.03
N THR A 236 27.30 -35.41 -3.09
CA THR A 236 27.59 -35.95 -4.43
C THR A 236 29.07 -36.33 -4.57
N ASP A 237 29.93 -35.79 -3.71
CA ASP A 237 31.39 -35.98 -3.72
C ASP A 237 31.86 -37.09 -2.74
N VAL A 238 30.92 -37.87 -2.20
CA VAL A 238 31.23 -39.02 -1.34
C VAL A 238 31.72 -40.18 -2.23
N PRO A 239 32.95 -40.70 -2.04
CA PRO A 239 33.46 -41.81 -2.83
C PRO A 239 32.55 -43.03 -2.69
N PRO A 240 32.33 -43.82 -3.76
CA PRO A 240 31.55 -45.05 -3.66
C PRO A 240 32.16 -45.98 -2.61
N THR A 241 31.32 -46.53 -1.74
CA THR A 241 31.72 -47.54 -0.77
C THR A 241 32.46 -48.66 -1.50
N PRO A 242 33.67 -49.06 -1.08
CA PRO A 242 34.42 -50.11 -1.76
C PRO A 242 33.60 -51.40 -1.75
N THR A 243 33.32 -51.92 -2.96
CA THR A 243 32.63 -53.19 -3.15
C THR A 243 33.42 -54.29 -2.45
N PRO A 244 32.78 -55.17 -1.65
CA PRO A 244 33.47 -56.34 -1.10
C PRO A 244 34.07 -57.13 -2.25
N GLY A 245 35.39 -57.33 -2.22
CA GLY A 245 36.11 -58.06 -3.27
C GLY A 245 35.55 -59.48 -3.46
N PRO A 246 35.64 -60.05 -4.67
CA PRO A 246 35.10 -61.37 -4.96
C PRO A 246 35.71 -62.41 -4.02
N GLN A 247 34.86 -63.20 -3.36
CA GLN A 247 35.31 -64.35 -2.60
C GLN A 247 36.03 -65.32 -3.56
N PRO A 248 37.21 -65.82 -3.19
CA PRO A 248 37.94 -66.77 -4.03
C PRO A 248 37.16 -68.11 -4.10
N PRO A 249 37.05 -68.74 -5.29
CA PRO A 249 36.46 -70.06 -5.44
C PRO A 249 37.52 -71.17 -5.27
N PRO A 250 37.10 -72.44 -5.15
CA PRO A 250 36.07 -73.02 -4.28
C PRO A 250 36.62 -73.65 -3.00
#